data_AF-A0A821RIX5-F1
#
_entry.id   AF-A0A821RIX5-F1
#
_cell.length_a   1.000
_cell.length_b   1.000
_cell.length_c   1.000
_cell.angle_alpha   90.00
_cell.angle_beta   90.00
_cell.angle_gamma   90.00
#
_symmetry.space_group_name_H-M   'P 1'
#
loop_
_entity.id
_entity.type
_entity.pdbx_description
1 polymer ?
#
loop_
_entity_poly.entity_id
_entity_poly.type
_entity_poly.pdbx_seq_one_letter_code
_entity_poly.pdbx_strand_id
1 'polypeptide(L)'
;MSIRDLTNDQATFMWFQLLFEILLQIPQTIDSKNEMMHECLLNYENDQIEKNKILEFQQIYSSDTCIRWYTRDTFLYRLVNRALRTQNINDIFKYRFYIKDLYQQLESLSAITNESNITIPTMYHGQMISREELQKLQDNSNGFISVNTFFSTILSCNVAVNFSVSGYGPSLIRICRI
;
A
#
# COMPACT_ATOMS: atom_id res chain seq x y z
N MET A 1 -4.22 3.72 10.32
CA MET A 1 -4.25 3.80 8.83
C MET A 1 -4.87 5.14 8.49
N SER A 2 -4.37 5.92 7.53
CA SER A 2 -5.04 7.19 7.21
C SER A 2 -6.31 6.92 6.39
N ILE A 3 -7.42 6.66 7.07
CA ILE A 3 -8.75 6.53 6.49
C ILE A 3 -9.36 7.92 6.40
N ARG A 4 -9.86 8.27 5.21
CA ARG A 4 -10.56 9.53 4.98
C ARG A 4 -12.03 9.29 4.78
N ASP A 5 -12.83 10.20 5.33
CA ASP A 5 -14.24 10.32 5.02
C ASP A 5 -14.39 11.30 3.84
N LEU A 6 -14.83 10.79 2.70
CA LEU A 6 -14.94 11.59 1.48
C LEU A 6 -16.09 12.61 1.52
N THR A 7 -16.95 12.60 2.54
CA THR A 7 -17.90 13.71 2.73
C THR A 7 -17.21 14.98 3.19
N ASN A 8 -16.11 14.86 3.94
CA ASN A 8 -15.42 15.98 4.58
C ASN A 8 -14.02 16.27 3.97
N ASP A 9 -13.36 15.27 3.37
CA ASP A 9 -11.95 15.34 2.92
C ASP A 9 -11.76 15.37 1.39
N GLN A 10 -12.75 15.88 0.64
CA GLN A 10 -12.76 15.85 -0.84
C GLN A 10 -11.54 16.52 -1.47
N ALA A 11 -11.14 17.70 -0.96
CA ALA A 11 -10.02 18.45 -1.51
C ALA A 11 -8.69 17.67 -1.42
N THR A 12 -8.44 17.06 -0.26
CA THR A 12 -7.22 16.28 -0.03
C THR A 12 -7.22 14.98 -0.84
N PHE A 13 -8.40 14.36 -1.03
CA PHE A 13 -8.55 13.22 -1.93
C PHE A 13 -8.21 13.60 -3.38
N MET A 14 -8.81 14.67 -3.91
CA MET A 14 -8.55 15.15 -5.26
C MET A 14 -7.09 15.53 -5.48
N TRP A 15 -6.47 16.19 -4.49
CA TRP A 15 -5.05 16.51 -4.53
C TRP A 15 -4.18 15.26 -4.63
N PHE A 16 -4.52 14.18 -3.91
CA PHE A 16 -3.79 12.92 -3.96
C PHE A 16 -3.98 12.19 -5.29
N GLN A 17 -5.17 12.27 -5.90
CA GLN A 17 -5.40 11.74 -7.25
C GLN A 17 -4.52 12.47 -8.28
N LEU A 18 -4.50 13.80 -8.25
CA LEU A 18 -3.65 14.60 -9.14
C LEU A 18 -2.15 14.31 -8.94
N LEU A 19 -1.72 14.13 -7.69
CA LEU A 19 -0.35 13.72 -7.38
C LEU A 19 0.00 12.40 -8.08
N PHE A 20 -0.88 11.41 -8.00
CA PHE A 20 -0.67 10.11 -8.66
C PHE A 20 -0.67 10.23 -10.19
N GLU A 21 -1.59 10.99 -10.78
CA GLU A 21 -1.61 11.24 -12.23
C GLU A 21 -0.29 11.82 -12.73
N ILE A 22 0.28 12.78 -11.99
CA ILE A 22 1.58 13.36 -12.31
C ILE A 22 2.69 12.32 -12.10
N LEU A 23 2.71 11.64 -10.96
CA LEU A 23 3.72 10.64 -10.61
C LEU A 23 3.83 9.53 -11.67
N LEU A 24 2.69 9.07 -12.18
CA LEU A 24 2.61 8.01 -13.18
C LEU A 24 3.10 8.45 -14.57
N GLN A 25 3.07 9.75 -14.87
CA GLN A 25 3.62 10.29 -16.12
C GLN A 25 5.15 10.44 -16.08
N ILE A 26 5.77 10.44 -14.90
CA ILE A 26 7.22 10.56 -14.78
C ILE A 26 7.89 9.31 -15.39
N PRO A 27 8.88 9.48 -16.28
CA PRO A 27 9.63 8.35 -16.82
C PRO A 27 10.36 7.57 -15.72
N GLN A 28 10.31 6.24 -15.80
CA GLN A 28 11.18 5.40 -15.00
C GLN A 28 12.57 5.41 -15.63
N THR A 29 13.57 5.80 -14.85
CA THR A 29 14.96 5.87 -15.28
C THR A 29 15.80 4.99 -14.37
N ILE A 30 17.03 4.71 -14.79
CA ILE A 30 17.97 4.00 -13.93
C ILE A 30 18.26 4.80 -12.66
N ASP A 31 18.23 6.13 -12.75
CA ASP A 31 18.43 7.03 -11.61
C ASP A 31 17.28 6.93 -10.61
N SER A 32 16.02 6.86 -11.06
CA SER A 32 14.89 6.71 -10.13
C SER A 32 14.89 5.35 -9.43
N LYS A 33 15.37 4.29 -10.11
CA LYS A 33 15.64 3.00 -9.45
C LYS A 33 16.76 3.15 -8.42
N ASN A 34 17.89 3.75 -8.78
CA ASN A 34 19.06 3.89 -7.91
C ASN A 34 18.76 4.75 -6.66
N GLU A 35 18.01 5.85 -6.82
CA GLU A 35 17.54 6.70 -5.73
C GLU A 35 16.67 5.90 -4.75
N MET A 36 15.69 5.14 -5.27
CA MET A 36 14.89 4.24 -4.44
C MET A 36 15.75 3.22 -3.70
N MET A 37 16.71 2.59 -4.39
CA MET A 37 17.59 1.59 -3.77
C MET A 37 18.43 2.19 -2.64
N HIS A 38 18.97 3.40 -2.85
CA HIS A 38 19.74 4.11 -1.84
C HIS A 38 18.89 4.37 -0.59
N GLU A 39 17.68 4.88 -0.76
CA GLU A 39 16.75 5.15 0.33
C GLU A 39 16.35 3.86 1.07
N CYS A 40 16.13 2.76 0.36
CA CYS A 40 15.87 1.46 0.97
C CYS A 40 17.05 1.00 1.84
N LEU A 41 18.30 1.11 1.35
CA LEU A 41 19.49 0.71 2.09
C LEU A 41 19.70 1.56 3.36
N LEU A 42 19.43 2.87 3.29
CA LEU A 42 19.47 3.75 4.47
C LEU A 42 18.44 3.34 5.53
N ASN A 43 17.22 2.99 5.11
CA ASN A 43 16.15 2.60 6.03
C ASN A 43 16.40 1.27 6.75
N TYR A 44 17.26 0.41 6.19
CA TYR A 44 17.62 -0.89 6.73
C TYR A 44 19.13 -1.00 6.98
N GLU A 45 19.78 0.11 7.34
CA GLU A 45 21.24 0.15 7.56
C GLU A 45 21.73 -0.87 8.62
N ASN A 46 20.88 -1.27 9.55
CA ASN A 46 21.21 -2.19 10.64
C ASN A 46 20.55 -3.57 10.47
N ASP A 47 19.86 -3.82 9.35
CA ASP A 47 19.18 -5.09 9.07
C ASP A 47 19.82 -5.79 7.86
N GLN A 48 20.73 -6.73 8.13
CA GLN A 48 21.44 -7.45 7.09
C GLN A 48 20.51 -8.35 6.24
N ILE A 49 19.42 -8.85 6.83
CA ILE A 49 18.46 -9.71 6.13
C ILE A 49 17.74 -8.88 5.07
N GLU A 50 17.22 -7.71 5.45
CA GLU A 50 16.56 -6.81 4.51
C GLU A 50 17.52 -6.23 3.48
N LYS A 51 18.76 -5.88 3.86
CA LYS A 51 19.80 -5.49 2.88
C LYS A 51 20.02 -6.54 1.80
N ASN A 52 20.09 -7.82 2.16
CA ASN A 52 20.25 -8.89 1.18
C ASN A 52 19.05 -8.97 0.22
N LYS A 53 17.82 -8.81 0.73
CA LYS A 53 16.61 -8.74 -0.11
C LYS A 53 16.60 -7.51 -1.02
N ILE A 54 17.12 -6.37 -0.55
CA ILE A 54 17.28 -5.13 -1.34
C ILE A 54 18.28 -5.34 -2.49
N LEU A 55 19.42 -5.97 -2.22
CA LEU A 55 20.42 -6.29 -3.25
C LEU A 55 19.90 -7.33 -4.26
N GLU A 56 19.17 -8.35 -3.78
CA GLU A 56 18.46 -9.31 -4.64
C GLU A 56 17.52 -8.57 -5.60
N PHE A 57 16.65 -7.70 -5.05
CA PHE A 57 15.76 -6.87 -5.84
C PHE A 57 16.52 -6.02 -6.87
N GLN A 58 17.63 -5.39 -6.48
CA GLN A 58 18.41 -4.56 -7.41
C GLN A 58 18.81 -5.32 -8.68
N GLN A 59 19.24 -6.57 -8.50
CA GLN A 59 19.80 -7.42 -9.56
C GLN A 59 18.72 -8.06 -10.44
N ILE A 60 17.66 -8.60 -9.84
CA ILE A 60 16.72 -9.49 -10.56
C ILE A 60 15.33 -8.89 -10.78
N TYR A 61 15.06 -7.70 -10.26
CA TYR A 61 13.75 -7.07 -10.43
C TYR A 61 13.44 -6.75 -11.89
N SER A 62 12.26 -7.19 -12.34
CA SER A 62 11.56 -6.70 -13.53
C SER A 62 10.16 -6.22 -13.16
N SER A 63 9.62 -5.30 -13.95
CA SER A 63 8.25 -4.79 -13.77
C SER A 63 7.26 -5.94 -13.65
N ASP A 64 7.31 -6.96 -14.52
CA ASP A 64 6.42 -8.16 -14.51
C ASP A 64 6.35 -8.91 -13.18
N THR A 65 7.37 -8.77 -12.32
CA THR A 65 7.41 -9.41 -10.99
C THR A 65 6.97 -8.49 -9.85
N CYS A 66 6.49 -7.28 -10.15
CA CYS A 66 6.18 -6.23 -9.18
C CYS A 66 5.23 -6.70 -8.07
N ILE A 67 4.06 -7.25 -8.40
CA ILE A 67 3.10 -7.74 -7.37
C ILE A 67 3.72 -8.83 -6.49
N ARG A 68 4.54 -9.72 -7.05
CA ARG A 68 5.23 -10.77 -6.27
C ARG A 68 6.20 -10.17 -5.26
N TRP A 69 6.94 -9.14 -5.66
CA TRP A 69 7.83 -8.41 -4.75
C TRP A 69 7.06 -7.66 -3.66
N TYR A 70 5.88 -7.11 -4.00
CA TYR A 70 5.04 -6.36 -3.06
C TYR A 70 4.40 -7.28 -2.02
N THR A 71 4.02 -8.49 -2.41
CA THR A 71 3.32 -9.46 -1.55
C THR A 71 4.26 -10.38 -0.76
N ARG A 72 5.53 -10.48 -1.15
CA ARG A 72 6.58 -11.17 -0.38
C ARG A 72 6.90 -10.37 0.88
N ASP A 73 7.29 -11.06 1.96
CA ASP A 73 7.82 -10.40 3.17
C ASP A 73 9.17 -9.72 2.86
N THR A 74 9.11 -8.47 2.42
CA THR A 74 10.24 -7.64 2.01
C THR A 74 10.05 -6.18 2.43
N PHE A 75 11.12 -5.40 2.32
CA PHE A 75 11.12 -3.95 2.51
C PHE A 75 10.04 -3.19 1.72
N LEU A 76 9.64 -3.65 0.54
CA LEU A 76 8.79 -2.87 -0.38
C LEU A 76 7.40 -2.58 0.19
N TYR A 77 6.70 -3.63 0.64
CA TYR A 77 5.39 -3.48 1.27
C TYR A 77 5.42 -2.44 2.41
N ARG A 78 6.45 -2.51 3.25
CA ARG A 78 6.59 -1.64 4.43
C ARG A 78 6.92 -0.21 4.03
N LEU A 79 7.94 0.01 3.20
CA LEU A 79 8.42 1.35 2.84
C LEU A 79 7.42 2.09 1.95
N VAL A 80 6.87 1.43 0.93
CA VAL A 80 5.89 2.05 0.01
C VAL A 80 4.63 2.44 0.76
N ASN A 81 4.04 1.53 1.55
CA ASN A 81 2.85 1.88 2.33
C ASN A 81 3.12 2.91 3.42
N ARG A 82 4.34 2.96 3.97
CA ARG A 82 4.70 4.01 4.91
C ARG A 82 4.72 5.37 4.22
N ALA A 83 5.38 5.49 3.07
CA ALA A 83 5.42 6.74 2.29
C ALA A 83 4.02 7.22 1.88
N LEU A 84 3.19 6.29 1.39
CA LEU A 84 1.81 6.59 1.02
C LEU A 84 0.93 6.99 2.21
N ARG A 85 1.16 6.38 3.38
CA ARG A 85 0.41 6.70 4.61
C ARG A 85 0.77 8.07 5.17
N THR A 86 2.03 8.47 5.12
CA THR A 86 2.48 9.80 5.58
C THR A 86 2.11 10.90 4.59
N GLN A 87 1.81 10.56 3.33
CA GLN A 87 1.53 11.51 2.25
C GLN A 87 2.67 12.51 2.04
N ASN A 88 3.88 12.16 2.48
CA ASN A 88 5.05 12.97 2.29
C ASN A 88 5.47 12.85 0.82
N ILE A 89 5.36 13.94 0.07
CA ILE A 89 5.65 13.97 -1.36
C ILE A 89 7.08 13.53 -1.65
N ASN A 90 8.05 13.94 -0.83
CA ASN A 90 9.45 13.58 -1.02
C ASN A 90 9.65 12.07 -0.84
N ASP A 91 9.00 11.47 0.17
CA ASP A 91 9.06 10.01 0.36
C ASP A 91 8.39 9.28 -0.80
N ILE A 92 7.17 9.69 -1.20
CA ILE A 92 6.44 9.09 -2.33
C ILE A 92 7.28 9.17 -3.61
N PHE A 93 7.90 10.32 -3.86
CA PHE A 93 8.74 10.55 -5.02
C PHE A 93 9.97 9.63 -5.03
N LYS A 94 10.61 9.39 -3.89
CA LYS A 94 11.74 8.45 -3.80
C LYS A 94 11.35 7.02 -4.19
N TYR A 95 10.12 6.60 -3.89
CA TYR A 95 9.60 5.28 -4.27
C TYR A 95 8.85 5.26 -5.61
N ARG A 96 8.87 6.36 -6.38
CA ARG A 96 8.12 6.51 -7.65
C ARG A 96 8.39 5.39 -8.66
N PHE A 97 9.63 4.91 -8.71
CA PHE A 97 10.04 3.85 -9.61
C PHE A 97 9.16 2.61 -9.44
N TYR A 98 8.96 2.17 -8.19
CA TYR A 98 8.19 0.96 -7.90
C TYR A 98 6.68 1.22 -7.79
N ILE A 99 6.26 2.37 -7.25
CA ILE A 99 4.84 2.75 -7.16
C ILE A 99 4.19 2.72 -8.55
N LYS A 100 4.90 3.21 -9.57
CA LYS A 100 4.41 3.21 -10.96
C LYS A 100 4.15 1.81 -11.49
N ASP A 101 5.13 0.91 -11.39
CA ASP A 101 4.96 -0.49 -11.82
C ASP A 101 3.80 -1.17 -11.09
N LEU A 102 3.70 -0.96 -9.77
CA LEU A 102 2.67 -1.57 -8.96
C LEU A 102 1.28 -1.07 -9.34
N TYR A 103 1.14 0.25 -9.54
CA TYR A 103 -0.12 0.84 -9.97
C TYR A 103 -0.55 0.31 -11.35
N GLN A 104 0.36 0.32 -12.33
CA GLN A 104 0.06 -0.12 -13.69
C GLN A 104 -0.34 -1.61 -13.75
N GLN A 105 0.31 -2.47 -12.97
CA GLN A 105 -0.09 -3.88 -12.90
C GLN A 105 -1.45 -4.09 -12.25
N LEU A 106 -1.74 -3.37 -11.16
CA LEU A 106 -3.04 -3.46 -10.51
C LEU A 106 -4.17 -2.92 -11.41
N GLU A 107 -3.91 -1.85 -12.16
CA GLU A 107 -4.85 -1.30 -13.14
C GLU A 107 -5.12 -2.30 -14.27
N SER A 108 -4.08 -2.94 -14.81
CA SER A 108 -4.21 -3.99 -15.82
C SER A 108 -5.03 -5.18 -15.32
N LEU A 109 -4.76 -5.66 -14.10
CA LEU A 109 -5.53 -6.76 -13.49
C LEU A 109 -6.99 -6.37 -13.21
N SER A 110 -7.23 -5.11 -12.81
CA SER A 110 -8.57 -4.57 -12.59
C SER A 110 -9.37 -4.54 -13.90
N ALA A 111 -8.76 -4.06 -14.99
CA ALA A 111 -9.38 -4.04 -16.31
C ALA A 111 -9.80 -5.45 -16.77
N ILE A 112 -8.90 -6.43 -16.64
CA ILE A 112 -9.19 -7.84 -16.97
C ILE A 112 -10.35 -8.38 -16.13
N THR A 113 -10.36 -8.09 -14.83
CA THR A 113 -11.42 -8.55 -13.91
C THR A 113 -12.78 -7.99 -14.29
N ASN A 114 -12.84 -6.71 -14.66
CA ASN A 114 -14.05 -6.01 -15.09
C ASN A 114 -14.58 -6.55 -16.42
N GLU A 115 -13.71 -6.78 -17.40
CA GLU A 115 -14.09 -7.37 -18.70
C GLU A 115 -14.62 -8.81 -18.55
N SER A 116 -14.05 -9.56 -17.60
CA SER A 116 -14.35 -10.99 -17.41
C SER A 116 -15.61 -11.27 -16.57
N ASN A 117 -16.32 -10.23 -16.10
CA ASN A 117 -17.47 -10.36 -15.18
C ASN A 117 -17.20 -11.26 -13.96
N ILE A 118 -15.95 -11.28 -13.48
CA ILE A 118 -15.55 -12.16 -12.38
C ILE A 118 -16.21 -11.64 -11.09
N THR A 119 -16.98 -12.50 -10.43
CA THR A 119 -17.51 -12.19 -9.09
C THR A 119 -16.36 -12.18 -8.09
N ILE A 120 -16.09 -11.01 -7.50
CA ILE A 120 -15.07 -10.88 -6.47
C ILE A 120 -15.61 -11.49 -5.17
N PRO A 121 -14.93 -12.51 -4.60
CA PRO A 121 -15.36 -13.10 -3.34
C PRO A 121 -15.22 -12.10 -2.20
N THR A 122 -15.93 -12.32 -1.08
CA THR A 122 -15.73 -11.52 0.12
C THR A 122 -14.28 -11.65 0.61
N MET A 123 -13.62 -10.50 0.77
CA MET A 123 -12.24 -10.41 1.23
C MET A 123 -12.18 -9.80 2.64
N TYR A 124 -11.12 -10.12 3.35
CA TYR A 124 -10.87 -9.67 4.72
C TYR A 124 -9.52 -8.95 4.82
N HIS A 125 -9.45 -7.92 5.64
CA HIS A 125 -8.21 -7.24 6.02
C HIS A 125 -8.14 -7.09 7.53
N GLY A 126 -7.07 -7.63 8.12
CA GLY A 126 -6.80 -7.46 9.54
C GLY A 126 -5.92 -6.26 9.79
N GLN A 127 -6.35 -5.36 10.67
CA GLN A 127 -5.55 -4.22 11.08
C GLN A 127 -5.85 -3.78 12.51
N MET A 128 -4.83 -3.27 13.18
CA MET A 128 -4.98 -2.50 14.41
C MET A 128 -5.35 -1.05 14.09
N ILE A 129 -6.48 -0.59 14.61
CA ILE A 129 -6.97 0.79 14.46
C ILE A 129 -7.20 1.42 15.84
N SER A 130 -7.05 2.75 15.92
CA SER A 130 -7.35 3.47 17.15
C SER A 130 -8.87 3.50 17.42
N ARG A 131 -9.26 3.80 18.67
CA ARG A 131 -10.69 4.00 19.00
C ARG A 131 -11.30 5.16 18.21
N GLU A 132 -10.52 6.21 17.97
CA GLU A 132 -10.95 7.37 17.19
C GLU A 132 -11.15 7.02 15.71
N GLU A 133 -10.21 6.29 15.11
CA GLU A 133 -10.34 5.78 13.73
C GLU A 133 -11.57 4.87 13.59
N LEU A 134 -11.81 3.99 14.59
CA LEU A 134 -13.00 3.15 14.62
C LEU A 134 -14.29 3.96 14.72
N GLN A 135 -14.34 4.98 15.59
CA GLN A 135 -15.52 5.83 15.72
C GLN A 135 -15.81 6.56 14.40
N LYS A 136 -14.80 7.10 13.73
CA LYS A 136 -14.95 7.73 12.40
C LYS A 136 -15.54 6.76 11.37
N LEU A 137 -15.09 5.50 11.37
CA LEU A 137 -15.64 4.47 10.49
C LEU A 137 -17.10 4.14 10.81
N GLN A 138 -17.46 4.10 12.10
CA GLN A 138 -18.83 3.83 12.55
C GLN A 138 -19.77 4.99 12.22
N ASP A 139 -19.31 6.23 12.43
CA ASP A 139 -20.08 7.44 12.13
C ASP A 139 -20.29 7.60 10.61
N ASN A 140 -19.31 7.19 9.81
CA ASN A 140 -19.39 7.17 8.35
C ASN A 140 -20.08 5.90 7.79
N SER A 141 -21.02 5.30 8.55
CA SER A 141 -21.79 4.15 8.06
C SER A 141 -22.56 4.51 6.78
N ASN A 142 -22.48 3.66 5.76
CA ASN A 142 -23.01 3.88 4.41
C ASN A 142 -22.37 5.03 3.61
N GLY A 143 -21.31 5.66 4.12
CA GLY A 143 -20.55 6.66 3.39
C GLY A 143 -19.36 6.07 2.65
N PHE A 144 -18.63 6.94 1.93
CA PHE A 144 -17.44 6.55 1.19
C PHE A 144 -16.18 6.76 2.02
N ILE A 145 -15.30 5.76 1.98
CA ILE A 145 -13.97 5.83 2.57
C ILE A 145 -12.90 5.79 1.48
N SER A 146 -11.82 6.50 1.71
CA SER A 146 -10.61 6.39 0.88
C SER A 146 -9.41 6.00 1.73
N VAL A 147 -8.57 5.15 1.16
CA VAL A 147 -7.30 4.70 1.72
C VAL A 147 -6.19 5.06 0.75
N ASN A 148 -5.14 5.71 1.25
CA ASN A 148 -4.04 6.19 0.39
C ASN A 148 -2.98 5.11 0.11
N THR A 149 -3.07 3.95 0.77
CA THR A 149 -2.12 2.84 0.67
C THR A 149 -2.66 1.72 -0.20
N PHE A 150 -1.78 0.90 -0.77
CA PHE A 150 -2.20 -0.32 -1.45
C PHE A 150 -2.77 -1.33 -0.45
N PHE A 151 -4.02 -1.75 -0.69
CA PHE A 151 -4.79 -2.54 0.28
C PHE A 151 -4.64 -4.04 0.04
N SER A 152 -3.83 -4.70 0.87
CA SER A 152 -3.66 -6.15 0.81
C SER A 152 -4.79 -6.86 1.56
N THR A 153 -5.45 -7.82 0.92
CA THR A 153 -6.58 -8.55 1.50
C THR A 153 -6.37 -10.05 1.41
N ILE A 154 -7.14 -10.80 2.22
CA ILE A 154 -7.09 -12.26 2.28
C ILE A 154 -8.50 -12.84 2.25
N LEU A 155 -8.66 -14.00 1.60
CA LEU A 155 -9.93 -14.73 1.52
C LEU A 155 -10.37 -15.31 2.88
N SER A 156 -9.41 -15.68 3.72
CA SER A 156 -9.67 -16.33 5.01
C SER A 156 -9.74 -15.32 6.14
N CYS A 157 -10.94 -15.17 6.71
CA CYS A 157 -11.20 -14.37 7.90
C CYS A 157 -10.29 -14.76 9.08
N ASN A 158 -10.11 -16.07 9.31
CA ASN A 158 -9.26 -16.57 10.41
C ASN A 158 -7.81 -16.15 10.25
N VAL A 159 -7.29 -16.14 9.02
CA VAL A 159 -5.93 -15.68 8.75
C VAL A 159 -5.84 -14.16 8.87
N ALA A 160 -6.88 -13.42 8.48
CA ALA A 160 -6.94 -11.97 8.66
C ALA A 160 -6.79 -11.57 10.14
N VAL A 161 -7.39 -12.32 11.07
CA VAL A 161 -7.27 -12.05 12.52
C VAL A 161 -5.83 -12.08 13.00
N ASN A 162 -4.97 -12.94 12.44
CA ASN A 162 -3.58 -13.00 12.85
C ASN A 162 -2.82 -11.69 12.57
N PHE A 163 -3.25 -10.92 11.56
CA PHE A 163 -2.66 -9.63 11.22
C PHE A 163 -3.10 -8.48 12.14
N SER A 164 -4.16 -8.68 12.95
CA SER A 164 -4.66 -7.65 13.88
C SER A 164 -4.23 -7.85 15.34
N VAL A 165 -3.50 -8.93 15.67
CA VAL A 165 -3.20 -9.35 17.06
C VAL A 165 -1.75 -9.05 17.52
N SER A 166 -0.84 -8.59 16.66
CA SER A 166 0.61 -8.51 16.97
C SER A 166 1.09 -7.36 17.88
N GLY A 167 0.23 -6.76 18.72
CA GLY A 167 0.61 -5.70 19.67
C GLY A 167 0.03 -5.90 21.07
N TYR A 168 0.88 -6.10 22.08
CA TYR A 168 0.50 -6.15 23.50
C TYR A 168 -0.11 -4.80 23.94
N GLY A 169 -1.43 -4.72 24.02
CA GLY A 169 -2.18 -3.58 24.59
C GLY A 169 -3.68 -3.67 24.27
N PRO A 170 -4.58 -3.07 25.07
CA PRO A 170 -6.03 -3.13 24.86
C PRO A 170 -6.46 -2.17 23.73
N SER A 171 -6.06 -2.49 22.49
CA SER A 171 -6.44 -1.81 21.26
C SER A 171 -7.38 -2.73 20.49
N LEU A 172 -8.55 -2.23 20.09
CA LEU A 172 -9.62 -3.03 19.49
C LEU A 172 -9.18 -3.64 18.15
N ILE A 173 -9.25 -4.97 18.09
CA ILE A 173 -8.97 -5.81 16.92
C ILE A 173 -10.23 -5.82 16.06
N ARG A 174 -10.17 -5.37 14.79
CA ARG A 174 -11.27 -5.63 13.85
C ARG A 174 -10.78 -6.01 12.45
N ILE A 175 -11.63 -6.81 11.82
CA ILE A 175 -11.52 -7.29 10.45
C ILE A 175 -12.39 -6.38 9.59
N CYS A 176 -11.82 -5.71 8.60
CA CYS A 176 -12.61 -5.04 7.59
C CYS A 176 -13.05 -6.06 6.55
N ARG A 177 -14.36 -6.23 6.40
CA ARG A 177 -14.97 -6.87 5.23
C ARG A 177 -14.98 -5.84 4.11
N ILE A 178 -14.36 -6.19 2.98
CA ILE A 178 -14.38 -5.36 1.76
C ILE A 178 -15.27 -6.04 0.73
#